data_AF-A0A4R1RIA8-F1
#
_entry.id   AF-A0A4R1RIA8-F1
#
_cell.length_a   1.000
_cell.length_b   1.000
_cell.length_c   1.000
_cell.angle_alpha   90.00
_cell.angle_beta   90.00
_cell.angle_gamma   90.00
#
_symmetry.space_group_name_H-M   'P 1'
#
loop_
_entity.id
_entity.type
_entity.pdbx_description
1 polymer ?
#
loop_
_entity_poly.entity_id
_entity_poly.type
_entity_poly.pdbx_seq_one_letter_code
_entity_poly.pdbx_strand_id
1 'polypeptide(L)'
;MVHAITKPSLTPFDSRDLAVCQRVFDDIRSGAGITKESEEAERMAAITVELYRQGVREPSHLRTMVEAARGLFGRQEIPPSSAKQQ
;
A
#
# COMPACT_ATOMS: atom_id res chain seq x y z
N MET A 1 -12.20 27.05 16.56
CA MET A 1 -11.93 25.89 15.68
C MET A 1 -11.94 24.66 16.56
N VAL A 2 -13.07 23.93 16.58
CA VAL A 2 -13.24 22.78 17.48
C VAL A 2 -12.63 21.53 16.87
N HIS A 3 -11.95 20.77 17.72
CA HIS A 3 -11.10 19.64 17.38
C HIS A 3 -11.86 18.51 16.66
N ALA A 4 -11.38 18.10 15.49
CA ALA A 4 -11.58 16.75 14.99
C ALA A 4 -10.26 16.00 15.18
N ILE A 5 -9.99 15.64 16.43
CA ILE A 5 -9.06 14.57 16.77
C ILE A 5 -9.71 13.32 16.18
N THR A 6 -9.31 12.93 14.97
CA THR A 6 -9.68 11.64 14.38
C THR A 6 -9.24 10.60 15.40
N LYS A 7 -10.21 10.06 16.16
CA LYS A 7 -9.97 8.93 17.04
C LYS A 7 -9.23 7.90 16.19
N PRO A 8 -8.02 7.42 16.57
CA PRO A 8 -7.53 6.21 15.95
C PRO A 8 -8.58 5.18 16.31
N SER A 9 -9.38 4.75 15.32
CA SER A 9 -10.32 3.66 15.52
C SER A 9 -9.45 2.46 15.90
N LEU A 10 -9.35 2.22 17.20
CA LEU A 10 -8.74 1.05 17.84
C LEU A 10 -9.52 -0.24 17.48
N THR A 11 -10.23 -0.26 16.35
CA THR A 11 -10.70 -1.49 15.75
C THR A 11 -9.45 -2.27 15.36
N PRO A 12 -9.19 -3.43 16.00
CA PRO A 12 -8.07 -4.25 15.62
C PRO A 12 -8.17 -4.53 14.12
N PHE A 13 -7.04 -4.42 13.44
CA PHE A 13 -6.93 -4.87 12.06
C PHE A 13 -7.09 -6.39 12.10
N ASP A 14 -8.31 -6.85 11.87
CA ASP A 14 -8.70 -8.22 12.14
C ASP A 14 -8.18 -9.14 11.04
N SER A 15 -8.08 -10.44 11.31
CA SER A 15 -7.60 -11.40 10.29
C SER A 15 -8.46 -11.37 9.02
N ARG A 16 -9.75 -10.99 9.15
CA ARG A 16 -10.66 -10.79 8.03
C ARG A 16 -10.26 -9.60 7.14
N ASP A 17 -9.83 -8.50 7.74
CA ASP A 17 -9.37 -7.32 7.01
C ASP A 17 -8.05 -7.62 6.28
N LEU A 18 -7.15 -8.38 6.92
CA LEU A 18 -5.94 -8.92 6.30
C LEU A 18 -6.25 -9.78 5.06
N ALA A 19 -7.26 -10.65 5.15
CA ALA A 19 -7.65 -11.51 4.03
C ALA A 19 -8.18 -10.69 2.84
N VAL A 20 -8.93 -9.62 3.09
CA VAL A 20 -9.40 -8.69 2.04
C VAL A 20 -8.21 -7.98 1.40
N CYS A 21 -7.30 -7.43 2.21
CA CYS A 21 -6.10 -6.74 1.73
C CYS A 21 -5.22 -7.68 0.90
N GLN A 22 -4.99 -8.92 1.37
CA GLN A 22 -4.23 -9.92 0.64
C GLN A 22 -4.88 -10.26 -0.70
N ARG A 23 -6.21 -10.40 -0.76
CA ARG A 23 -6.91 -10.73 -2.00
C ARG A 23 -6.78 -9.61 -3.03
N VAL A 24 -6.93 -8.36 -2.61
CA VAL A 24 -6.74 -7.19 -3.49
C VAL A 24 -5.28 -7.11 -3.95
N PHE A 25 -4.34 -7.29 -3.03
CA PHE A 25 -2.92 -7.30 -3.35
C PHE A 25 -2.53 -8.41 -4.34
N ASP A 26 -3.07 -9.61 -4.16
CA ASP A 26 -2.84 -10.76 -5.06
C ASP A 26 -3.37 -10.47 -6.47
N ASP A 27 -4.56 -9.88 -6.57
CA ASP A 27 -5.18 -9.49 -7.84
C ASP A 27 -4.33 -8.47 -8.61
N ILE A 28 -3.86 -7.42 -7.92
CA ILE A 28 -3.03 -6.38 -8.54
C ILE A 28 -1.66 -6.94 -8.92
N ARG A 29 -1.00 -7.70 -8.03
CA ARG A 29 0.33 -8.26 -8.33
C ARG A 29 0.25 -9.24 -9.50
N SER A 30 -0.80 -10.06 -9.55
CA SER A 30 -1.00 -11.04 -10.63
C SER A 30 -1.29 -10.34 -11.95
N GLY A 31 -2.11 -9.28 -11.94
CA GLY A 31 -2.36 -8.47 -13.13
C GLY A 31 -1.13 -7.70 -13.63
N ALA A 32 -0.25 -7.28 -12.71
CA ALA A 32 0.97 -6.55 -13.03
C ALA A 32 2.20 -7.44 -13.27
N GLY A 33 2.10 -8.76 -13.04
CA GLY A 33 3.23 -9.69 -13.16
C GLY A 33 4.32 -9.50 -12.10
N ILE A 34 3.97 -8.95 -10.93
CA ILE A 34 4.92 -8.67 -9.84
C ILE A 34 5.08 -9.92 -8.96
N THR A 35 6.33 -10.30 -8.69
CA THR A 35 6.63 -11.38 -7.74
C THR A 35 6.44 -10.90 -6.31
N LYS A 36 5.90 -11.76 -5.45
CA LYS A 36 5.61 -11.44 -4.04
C LYS A 36 6.87 -11.02 -3.25
N GLU A 37 8.05 -11.45 -3.67
CA GLU A 37 9.33 -11.15 -3.02
C GLU A 37 10.01 -9.88 -3.57
N SER A 38 9.36 -9.17 -4.49
CA SER A 38 9.87 -7.89 -4.98
C SER A 38 9.64 -6.77 -3.97
N GLU A 39 10.56 -5.82 -3.90
CA GLU A 39 10.41 -4.57 -3.13
C GLU A 39 9.15 -3.78 -3.54
N GLU A 40 8.79 -3.83 -4.82
CA GLU A 40 7.54 -3.29 -5.35
C GLU A 40 6.32 -3.92 -4.65
N ALA A 41 6.33 -5.25 -4.48
CA ALA A 41 5.25 -5.98 -3.84
C ALA A 41 5.15 -5.66 -2.35
N GLU A 42 6.28 -5.54 -1.65
CA GLU A 42 6.30 -5.14 -0.24
C GLU A 42 5.72 -3.72 -0.05
N ARG A 43 6.12 -2.77 -0.89
CA ARG A 43 5.55 -1.41 -0.87
C ARG A 43 4.06 -1.40 -1.14
N MET A 44 3.61 -2.12 -2.16
CA MET A 44 2.19 -2.22 -2.48
C MET A 44 1.38 -2.84 -1.32
N ALA A 45 1.92 -3.85 -0.63
CA ALA A 45 1.28 -4.44 0.54
C ALA A 45 1.16 -3.42 1.69
N ALA A 46 2.21 -2.65 1.97
CA ALA A 46 2.18 -1.59 2.97
C ALA A 46 1.11 -0.52 2.65
N ILE A 47 1.09 -0.02 1.41
CA ILE A 47 0.12 0.97 0.95
C ILE A 47 -1.32 0.43 1.06
N THR A 48 -1.54 -0.83 0.66
CA THR A 48 -2.84 -1.49 0.75
C THR A 48 -3.36 -1.50 2.19
N VAL A 49 -2.51 -1.88 3.15
CA VAL A 49 -2.87 -1.91 4.57
C VAL A 49 -3.11 -0.50 5.12
N GLU A 50 -2.29 0.48 4.75
CA GLU A 50 -2.47 1.86 5.19
C GLU A 50 -3.77 2.48 4.68
N LEU A 51 -4.09 2.32 3.39
CA LEU A 51 -5.36 2.80 2.81
C LEU A 51 -6.57 2.16 3.50
N TYR A 52 -6.49 0.86 3.79
CA TYR A 52 -7.54 0.16 4.50
C TYR A 52 -7.74 0.71 5.92
N ARG A 53 -6.65 1.02 6.63
CA ARG A 53 -6.67 1.65 7.95
C ARG A 53 -7.19 3.09 7.93
N GLN A 54 -7.04 3.81 6.82
CA GLN A 54 -7.63 5.13 6.60
C GLN A 54 -9.15 5.08 6.34
N GLY A 55 -9.72 3.87 6.19
CA GLY A 55 -11.16 3.66 6.01
C GLY A 55 -11.56 3.17 4.61
N VAL A 56 -10.60 2.93 3.71
CA VAL A 56 -10.87 2.41 2.36
C VAL A 56 -11.12 0.91 2.43
N ARG A 57 -12.35 0.50 2.77
CA ARG A 57 -12.74 -0.92 2.89
C ARG A 57 -13.26 -1.52 1.58
N GLU A 58 -13.54 -0.70 0.59
CA GLU A 58 -14.06 -1.18 -0.69
C GLU A 58 -12.91 -1.71 -1.57
N PRO A 59 -12.96 -2.98 -2.02
CA PRO A 59 -11.85 -3.61 -2.74
C PRO A 59 -11.56 -2.94 -4.09
N SER A 60 -12.58 -2.47 -4.82
CA SER A 60 -12.41 -1.78 -6.11
C SER A 60 -11.73 -0.42 -5.95
N HIS A 61 -12.13 0.34 -4.93
CA HIS A 61 -11.50 1.61 -4.58
C HIS A 61 -10.07 1.40 -4.06
N LEU A 62 -9.86 0.42 -3.17
CA LEU A 62 -8.54 0.07 -2.65
C LEU A 62 -7.57 -0.28 -3.78
N ARG A 63 -8.03 -1.10 -4.73
CA ARG A 63 -7.28 -1.45 -5.93
C ARG A 63 -6.88 -0.22 -6.75
N THR A 64 -7.85 0.63 -7.08
CA THR A 64 -7.60 1.87 -7.84
C THR A 64 -6.55 2.75 -7.17
N MET A 65 -6.62 2.90 -5.84
CA MET A 65 -5.70 3.72 -5.05
C MET A 65 -4.29 3.12 -5.02
N VAL A 66 -4.17 1.80 -4.87
CA VAL A 66 -2.86 1.09 -4.89
C VAL A 66 -2.24 1.15 -6.28
N GLU A 67 -3.03 0.96 -7.35
CA GLU A 67 -2.55 1.08 -8.73
C GLU A 67 -2.10 2.51 -9.06
N ALA A 68 -2.87 3.52 -8.62
CA ALA A 68 -2.48 4.92 -8.74
C ALA A 68 -1.20 5.24 -7.96
N ALA A 69 -1.09 4.77 -6.72
CA ALA A 69 0.10 4.91 -5.90
C ALA A 69 1.32 4.27 -6.57
N ARG A 70 1.20 3.05 -7.09
CA ARG A 70 2.27 2.36 -7.85
C ARG A 70 2.76 3.21 -9.03
N GLY A 71 1.83 3.77 -9.81
CA GLY A 71 2.17 4.66 -10.93
C GLY A 71 2.86 5.96 -10.52
N LEU A 72 2.55 6.49 -9.32
CA LEU A 72 3.19 7.68 -8.76
C LEU A 72 4.61 7.38 -8.22
N PHE A 73 4.80 6.22 -7.57
CA PHE A 73 6.09 5.82 -7.01
C PHE A 73 7.09 5.29 -8.04
N GLY A 74 6.63 4.89 -9.24
CA GLY A 74 7.49 4.56 -10.38
C GLY A 74 8.37 5.73 -10.87
N ARG A 75 8.19 6.94 -10.32
CA ARG A 75 9.05 8.12 -10.56
C ARG A 75 10.02 8.43 -9.43
N GLN A 76 10.14 7.58 -8.41
CA GLN A 76 11.27 7.67 -7.49
C GLN A 76 12.54 7.19 -8.21
N GLU A 77 13.18 8.15 -8.85
CA GLU A 77 14.63 8.20 -9.04
C GLU A 77 15.33 7.53 -7.86
N ILE A 78 15.94 6.38 -8.14
CA ILE A 78 17.08 5.88 -7.38
C ILE A 78 18.25 6.81 -7.76
N PRO A 79 18.72 7.73 -6.90
CA PRO A 79 20.03 8.31 -7.16
C PRO A 79 21.03 7.17 -7.10
N PRO A 80 21.90 6.99 -8.13
CA PRO A 80 22.96 6.02 -8.05
C PRO A 80 23.82 6.36 -6.84
N SER A 81 23.95 5.38 -5.95
CA SER A 81 24.97 5.31 -4.92
C SER A 81 26.33 5.72 -5.52
N SER A 82 26.69 6.99 -5.37
CA SER A 82 28.08 7.45 -5.43
C SER A 82 28.66 7.13 -4.05
N ALA A 83 29.19 5.92 -3.85
CA ALA A 83 30.56 5.56 -4.17
C ALA A 83 31.58 6.52 -3.53
N LYS A 84 32.17 6.02 -2.43
CA LYS A 84 33.41 6.46 -1.76
C LYS A 84 33.43 7.88 -1.19
N GLN A 85 33.18 7.97 0.12
CA GLN A 85 33.81 9.01 0.93
C GLN A 85 35.22 8.53 1.32
N GLN A 86 36.15 9.47 1.18
CA GLN A 86 37.61 9.38 1.14
C GLN A 86 38.25 9.04 2.49
#